data_AF-A0A631EDK1-F1
#
_entry.id   AF-A0A631EDK1-F1
#
_cell.length_a   1.000
_cell.length_b   1.000
_cell.length_c   1.000
_cell.angle_alpha   90.00
_cell.angle_beta   90.00
_cell.angle_gamma   90.00
#
_symmetry.space_group_name_H-M   'P 1'
#
loop_
_entity.id
_entity.type
_entity.pdbx_description
1 polymer ?
#
loop_
_entity_poly.entity_id
_entity_poly.type
_entity_poly.pdbx_seq_one_letter_code
_entity_poly.pdbx_strand_id
1 'polypeptide(L)'
;MRSGLSRNRDCNDTDSNSRKSVSEKIIDSVAEKQTLNQQIMKIDLEIGLLRTKKGSMTAQDYESKMRELTNKRSALKSKIK
;
A
#
# COMPACT_ATOMS: atom_id res chain seq x y z
N MET A 1 23.42 -61.24 2.71
CA MET A 1 23.70 -59.94 2.05
C MET A 1 22.42 -59.13 2.00
N ARG A 2 22.57 -57.80 2.05
CA ARG A 2 21.64 -56.80 2.57
C ARG A 2 20.36 -56.64 1.73
N SER A 3 19.26 -56.50 2.46
CA SER A 3 17.89 -56.17 2.05
C SER A 3 17.78 -55.03 1.04
N GLY A 4 17.00 -55.26 -0.02
CA GLY A 4 16.54 -54.23 -0.94
C GLY A 4 15.59 -53.25 -0.25
N LEU A 5 15.80 -51.96 -0.50
CA LEU A 5 14.79 -50.92 -0.47
C LEU A 5 15.26 -49.82 -1.43
N SER A 6 14.81 -49.92 -2.69
CA SER A 6 14.70 -48.74 -3.54
C SER A 6 13.68 -47.83 -2.88
N ARG A 7 14.13 -46.80 -2.18
CA ARG A 7 13.28 -45.67 -1.78
C ARG A 7 13.65 -44.50 -2.65
N ASN A 8 12.87 -44.34 -3.71
CA ASN A 8 12.56 -43.06 -4.32
C ASN A 8 12.47 -42.00 -3.21
N ARG A 9 13.44 -41.10 -3.19
CA ARG A 9 13.15 -39.71 -2.84
C ARG A 9 13.35 -38.93 -4.12
N ASP A 10 12.29 -38.95 -4.91
CA ASP A 10 12.03 -37.91 -5.88
C ASP A 10 12.14 -36.57 -5.13
N CYS A 11 13.25 -35.87 -5.34
CA CYS A 11 13.48 -34.52 -4.82
C CYS A 11 12.66 -33.50 -5.62
N ASN A 12 11.36 -33.73 -5.76
CA ASN A 12 10.42 -32.79 -6.34
C ASN A 12 9.19 -32.77 -5.45
N ASP A 13 9.17 -31.81 -4.54
CA ASP A 13 8.04 -30.93 -4.29
C ASP A 13 8.40 -30.07 -3.08
N THR A 14 9.16 -29.00 -3.34
CA THR A 14 8.86 -27.77 -2.61
C THR A 14 8.28 -26.86 -3.66
N ASP A 15 6.97 -26.97 -3.83
CA ASP A 15 6.14 -25.91 -4.38
C ASP A 15 6.80 -24.57 -4.05
N SER A 16 7.23 -23.84 -5.08
CA SER A 16 7.72 -22.45 -4.99
C SER A 16 6.61 -21.48 -4.58
N ASN A 17 5.71 -21.94 -3.71
CA ASN A 17 4.64 -21.22 -3.07
C ASN A 17 5.09 -21.00 -1.63
N SER A 18 6.13 -20.18 -1.44
CA SER A 18 6.57 -19.73 -0.12
C SER A 18 5.37 -19.09 0.58
N ARG A 19 4.70 -19.87 1.44
CA ARG A 19 3.65 -19.35 2.32
C ARG A 19 4.34 -18.38 3.25
N LYS A 20 4.21 -17.08 2.95
CA LYS A 20 4.72 -16.01 3.81
C LYS A 20 4.37 -16.30 5.25
N SER A 21 5.37 -16.23 6.12
CA SER A 21 5.18 -16.37 7.56
C SER A 21 4.15 -15.34 8.06
N VAL A 22 3.49 -15.62 9.19
CA VAL A 22 2.57 -14.64 9.80
C VAL A 22 3.30 -13.32 10.07
N SER A 23 4.57 -13.38 10.49
CA SER A 23 5.44 -12.23 10.66
C SER A 23 5.64 -11.42 9.36
N GLU A 24 5.93 -12.07 8.24
CA GLU A 24 6.07 -11.38 6.94
C GLU A 24 4.77 -10.68 6.53
N LYS A 25 3.62 -11.34 6.71
CA LYS A 25 2.32 -10.73 6.41
C LYS A 25 2.04 -9.49 7.27
N ILE A 26 2.44 -9.52 8.54
CA ILE A 26 2.31 -8.37 9.44
C ILE A 26 3.23 -7.23 8.98
N ILE A 27 4.49 -7.54 8.67
CA ILE A 27 5.46 -6.54 8.19
C ILE A 27 4.95 -5.87 6.91
N ASP A 28 4.49 -6.65 5.94
CA ASP A 28 3.92 -6.14 4.69
C ASP A 28 2.71 -5.23 4.95
N SER A 29 1.78 -5.66 5.81
CA SER A 29 0.59 -4.87 6.15
C SER A 29 0.95 -3.55 6.84
N VAL A 30 1.94 -3.55 7.74
CA VAL A 30 2.42 -2.33 8.40
C VAL A 30 3.08 -1.40 7.39
N ALA A 31 3.93 -1.91 6.50
CA ALA A 31 4.60 -1.13 5.47
C ALA A 31 3.60 -0.50 4.48
N GLU A 32 2.56 -1.24 4.09
CA GLU A 32 1.47 -0.74 3.25
C GLU A 32 0.73 0.40 3.95
N LYS A 33 0.32 0.22 5.21
CA LYS A 33 -0.35 1.26 6.01
C LYS A 33 0.52 2.50 6.18
N GLN A 34 1.81 2.35 6.41
CA GLN A 34 2.75 3.47 6.50
C GLN A 34 2.83 4.26 5.19
N THR A 35 2.90 3.55 4.06
CA THR A 35 2.93 4.17 2.73
C THR A 35 1.64 4.97 2.47
N LEU A 36 0.47 4.40 2.78
CA LEU A 36 -0.81 5.09 2.65
C LEU A 36 -0.88 6.34 3.54
N ASN A 37 -0.40 6.26 4.79
CA ASN A 37 -0.32 7.41 5.69
C ASN A 37 0.58 8.52 5.15
N GLN A 38 1.74 8.18 4.58
CA GLN A 38 2.64 9.17 3.96
C GLN A 38 1.98 9.88 2.77
N GLN A 39 1.24 9.14 1.94
CA GLN A 39 0.50 9.74 0.83
C GLN A 39 -0.60 10.69 1.31
N ILE A 40 -1.33 10.34 2.38
CA ILE A 40 -2.35 11.21 2.98
C ILE A 40 -1.71 12.50 3.52
N MET A 41 -0.58 12.41 4.23
CA MET A 41 0.12 13.59 4.74
C MET A 41 0.54 14.54 3.61
N LYS A 42 1.03 14.00 2.49
CA LYS A 42 1.37 14.80 1.32
C LYS A 42 0.16 15.55 0.77
N ILE A 43 -0.98 14.90 0.66
CA ILE A 43 -2.23 15.53 0.20
C ILE A 43 -2.69 16.61 1.19
N ASP A 44 -2.62 16.35 2.49
CA ASP A 44 -2.99 17.33 3.53
C ASP A 44 -2.10 18.58 3.44
N LEU A 45 -0.81 18.42 3.17
CA LEU A 45 0.11 19.53 2.90
C LEU A 45 -0.27 20.28 1.62
N GLU A 46 -0.55 19.58 0.51
CA GLU A 46 -0.97 20.18 -0.75
C GLU A 46 -2.27 20.99 -0.60
N ILE A 47 -3.25 20.48 0.15
CA ILE A 47 -4.47 21.21 0.50
C ILE A 47 -4.14 22.46 1.31
N GLY A 48 -3.27 22.35 2.31
CA GLY A 48 -2.81 23.49 3.10
C GLY A 48 -2.19 24.59 2.23
N LEU A 49 -1.28 24.22 1.34
CA LEU A 49 -0.64 25.13 0.38
C LEU A 49 -1.62 25.72 -0.63
N LEU A 50 -2.63 24.95 -1.06
CA LEU A 50 -3.65 25.47 -1.98
C LEU A 50 -4.53 26.53 -1.31
N ARG A 51 -4.87 26.35 -0.02
CA ARG A 51 -5.63 27.34 0.76
C ARG A 51 -4.92 28.69 0.85
N THR A 52 -3.59 28.71 0.98
CA THR A 52 -2.83 29.98 1.01
C THR A 52 -2.80 30.69 -0.35
N LYS A 53 -3.00 29.95 -1.45
CA LYS A 53 -3.01 30.46 -2.83
C LYS A 53 -4.40 30.82 -3.36
N LYS A 54 -5.45 30.76 -2.53
CA LYS A 54 -6.84 30.99 -2.98
C LYS A 54 -7.04 32.33 -3.70
N GLY A 55 -6.38 33.40 -3.23
CA GLY A 55 -6.48 34.73 -3.84
C GLY A 55 -5.68 34.91 -5.13
N SER A 56 -4.74 34.01 -5.44
CA SER A 56 -3.89 34.07 -6.64
C SER A 56 -4.34 33.13 -7.75
N MET A 57 -5.49 32.48 -7.60
CA MET A 57 -6.03 31.50 -8.54
C MET A 57 -7.46 31.83 -8.91
N THR A 58 -7.92 31.34 -10.06
CA THR A 58 -9.35 31.42 -10.40
C THR A 58 -10.15 30.57 -9.42
N ALA A 59 -11.40 30.98 -9.14
CA ALA A 59 -12.28 30.22 -8.25
C ALA A 59 -12.51 28.79 -8.76
N GLN A 60 -12.70 28.63 -10.07
CA GLN A 60 -12.90 27.34 -10.72
C GLN A 60 -11.68 26.41 -10.55
N ASP A 61 -10.47 26.92 -10.78
CA ASP A 61 -9.25 26.11 -10.64
C ASP A 61 -9.01 25.71 -9.18
N TYR A 62 -9.25 26.64 -8.26
CA TYR A 62 -9.14 26.39 -6.83
C TYR A 62 -10.10 25.29 -6.38
N GLU A 63 -11.39 25.41 -6.74
CA GLU A 63 -12.41 24.43 -6.36
C GLU A 63 -12.19 23.07 -7.01
N SER A 64 -11.78 23.05 -8.29
CA SER A 64 -11.44 21.81 -8.99
C SER A 64 -10.32 21.06 -8.28
N LYS A 65 -9.20 21.74 -7.99
CA LYS A 65 -8.05 21.12 -7.30
C LYS A 65 -8.38 20.73 -5.86
N MET A 66 -9.11 21.56 -5.12
CA MET A 66 -9.55 21.23 -3.76
C MET A 66 -10.39 19.95 -3.72
N ARG A 67 -11.34 19.81 -4.66
CA ARG A 67 -12.18 18.63 -4.79
C ARG A 67 -11.37 17.40 -5.17
N GLU A 68 -10.47 17.51 -6.14
CA GLU A 68 -9.58 16.42 -6.55
C GLU A 68 -8.75 15.89 -5.37
N LEU A 69 -8.08 16.78 -4.63
CA LEU A 69 -7.25 16.42 -3.48
C LEU A 69 -8.09 15.81 -2.35
N THR A 70 -9.27 16.37 -2.08
CA THR A 70 -10.19 15.85 -1.05
C THR A 70 -10.69 14.44 -1.40
N ASN A 71 -10.98 14.19 -2.67
CA ASN A 71 -11.39 12.87 -3.15
C ASN A 71 -10.25 11.85 -3.04
N LYS A 72 -9.04 12.22 -3.49
CA LYS A 72 -7.83 11.38 -3.35
C LYS A 72 -7.57 11.01 -1.90
N ARG A 73 -7.62 11.98 -0.99
CA ARG A 73 -7.46 11.76 0.46
C ARG A 73 -8.50 10.78 1.01
N SER A 74 -9.76 10.94 0.63
CA SER A 74 -10.85 10.10 1.11
C SER A 74 -10.71 8.65 0.63
N ALA A 75 -10.32 8.47 -0.64
CA ALA A 75 -10.06 7.15 -1.23
C ALA A 75 -8.84 6.44 -0.59
N LEU A 76 -7.83 7.17 -0.14
CA LEU A 76 -6.71 6.58 0.60
C LEU A 76 -7.10 6.21 2.03
N LYS A 77 -7.87 7.07 2.72
CA LYS A 77 -8.37 6.77 4.07
C LYS A 77 -9.24 5.52 4.13
N SER A 78 -10.03 5.24 3.09
CA SER A 78 -10.84 4.02 3.05
C SER A 78 -10.01 2.74 2.95
N LYS A 79 -8.76 2.81 2.46
CA LYS A 79 -7.84 1.66 2.36
C LYS A 79 -7.11 1.33 3.66
N ILE A 80 -7.14 2.23 4.64
CA ILE A 80 -6.45 2.06 5.94
C ILE A 80 -7.34 1.37 6.99
N LYS A 81 -8.68 1.42 6.81
CA LYS A 81 -9.65 0.73 7.66
C LYS A 81 -9.44 -0.78 7.63
#